data_AF-A0A4U0W8I3-F1
#
_entry.id   AF-A0A4U0W8I3-F1
#
_cell.length_a   1.000
_cell.length_b   1.000
_cell.length_c   1.000
_cell.angle_alpha   90.00
_cell.angle_beta   90.00
_cell.angle_gamma   90.00
#
_symmetry.space_group_name_H-M   'P 1'
#
loop_
_entity.id
_entity.type
_entity.pdbx_description
1 polymer ?
#
loop_
_entity_poly.entity_id
_entity_poly.type
_entity_poly.pdbx_seq_one_letter_code
_entity_poly.pdbx_strand_id
1 'polypeptide(L)'
;TSNAAARGGRGGRGGRGRGRGASTTTTGRPSTASNSTMQEFIPTTLGVALVEGYDALGFEPSLSKPFLRKEMERAMKAICAGSTTRREVVQQSLEQYREVFARTTVRIEVLKASFRKYVLGQNG
;
A
#
# COMPACT_ATOMS: atom_id res chain seq x y z
N THR A 1 -47.19 -25.54 -16.74
CA THR A 1 -47.59 -26.18 -18.02
C THR A 1 -48.46 -25.22 -18.83
N SER A 2 -47.88 -24.61 -19.88
CA SER A 2 -48.52 -23.91 -21.02
C SER A 2 -47.36 -23.23 -21.82
N ASN A 3 -46.82 -23.81 -22.91
CA ASN A 3 -47.27 -23.83 -24.32
C ASN A 3 -47.59 -22.41 -24.87
N ALA A 4 -47.15 -21.91 -26.04
CA ALA A 4 -46.42 -22.44 -27.19
C ALA A 4 -45.85 -21.28 -28.07
N ALA A 5 -44.78 -21.60 -28.82
CA ALA A 5 -44.33 -21.20 -30.17
C ALA A 5 -44.87 -19.97 -30.95
N ALA A 6 -43.96 -19.28 -31.67
CA ALA A 6 -43.91 -19.08 -33.15
C ALA A 6 -43.16 -17.76 -33.53
N ARG A 7 -41.98 -17.81 -34.17
CA ARG A 7 -41.68 -17.75 -35.63
C ARG A 7 -41.53 -16.33 -36.24
N GLY A 8 -40.42 -16.14 -36.95
CA GLY A 8 -40.18 -15.08 -37.95
C GLY A 8 -38.77 -14.48 -37.80
N GLY A 9 -37.92 -14.26 -38.80
CA GLY A 9 -38.00 -14.37 -40.26
C GLY A 9 -36.62 -13.97 -40.84
N ARG A 10 -36.27 -14.50 -42.01
CA ARG A 10 -35.01 -14.31 -42.75
C ARG A 10 -34.86 -12.91 -43.37
N GLY A 11 -33.62 -12.48 -43.57
CA GLY A 11 -33.22 -11.45 -44.55
C GLY A 11 -32.19 -10.47 -43.95
N GLY A 12 -31.12 -10.04 -44.59
CA GLY A 12 -30.68 -10.15 -45.97
C GLY A 12 -29.24 -9.65 -46.08
N ARG A 13 -28.59 -10.09 -47.16
CA ARG A 13 -27.18 -9.90 -47.51
C ARG A 13 -27.02 -8.63 -48.36
N GLY A 14 -26.04 -7.79 -48.06
CA GLY A 14 -25.60 -6.69 -48.92
C GLY A 14 -24.93 -5.58 -48.09
N GLY A 15 -23.80 -4.98 -48.45
CA GLY A 15 -22.93 -5.09 -49.60
C GLY A 15 -21.66 -4.29 -49.30
N ARG A 16 -20.53 -4.71 -49.88
CA ARG A 16 -19.26 -3.97 -49.85
C ARG A 16 -19.37 -2.75 -50.77
N GLY A 17 -18.95 -1.57 -50.32
CA GLY A 17 -18.90 -0.36 -51.14
C GLY A 17 -17.85 0.63 -50.62
N ARG A 18 -16.69 0.62 -51.27
CA ARG A 18 -15.56 1.54 -51.08
C ARG A 18 -15.94 2.97 -51.49
N GLY A 19 -15.41 3.98 -50.78
CA GLY A 19 -15.01 5.22 -51.45
C GLY A 19 -15.04 6.51 -50.63
N ARG A 20 -13.87 7.19 -50.65
CA ARG A 20 -13.66 8.64 -50.80
C ARG A 20 -13.44 9.47 -49.51
N GLY A 21 -12.15 9.59 -49.20
CA GLY A 21 -11.41 10.82 -48.85
C GLY A 21 -12.16 11.99 -48.22
N ALA A 22 -11.85 12.24 -46.96
CA ALA A 22 -11.81 13.57 -46.39
C ALA A 22 -10.50 13.70 -45.59
N SER A 23 -9.53 14.39 -46.19
CA SER A 23 -8.32 14.84 -45.52
C SER A 23 -8.70 15.93 -44.52
N THR A 24 -9.18 15.52 -43.36
CA THR A 24 -9.17 16.39 -42.19
C THR A 24 -7.74 16.37 -41.67
N THR A 25 -7.03 17.48 -41.89
CA THR A 25 -5.84 17.82 -41.10
C THR A 25 -6.28 17.92 -39.65
N THR A 26 -6.37 16.77 -38.97
CA THR A 26 -6.28 16.72 -37.52
C THR A 26 -4.84 17.03 -37.22
N THR A 27 -4.52 18.32 -37.17
CA THR A 27 -3.38 18.83 -36.42
C THR A 27 -3.56 18.24 -35.04
N GLY A 28 -2.88 17.12 -34.80
CA GLY A 28 -2.84 16.47 -33.50
C GLY A 28 -2.42 17.58 -32.55
N ARG A 29 -3.36 18.02 -31.72
CA ARG A 29 -3.06 18.88 -30.59
C ARG A 29 -1.91 18.15 -29.91
N PRO A 30 -0.70 18.74 -29.76
CA PRO A 30 0.31 18.08 -28.97
C PRO A 30 -0.40 17.81 -27.65
N SER A 31 -0.59 16.54 -27.33
CA SER A 31 -0.85 16.16 -25.96
C SER A 31 0.36 16.74 -25.27
N THR A 32 0.19 17.91 -24.64
CA THR A 32 1.11 18.39 -23.63
C THR A 32 1.20 17.20 -22.71
N ALA A 33 2.24 16.39 -22.89
CA ALA A 33 2.55 15.29 -22.02
C ALA A 33 2.59 16.00 -20.69
N SER A 34 1.56 15.76 -19.86
CA SER A 34 1.59 16.21 -18.51
C SER A 34 2.81 15.49 -17.98
N ASN A 35 3.93 16.21 -17.91
CA ASN A 35 5.06 15.84 -17.07
C ASN A 35 4.47 15.87 -15.66
N SER A 36 3.73 14.82 -15.32
CA SER A 36 3.49 14.43 -13.95
C SER A 36 4.90 14.10 -13.48
N THR A 37 5.57 15.12 -12.97
CA THR A 37 6.73 14.97 -12.12
C THR A 37 6.21 14.08 -10.99
N MET A 38 6.43 12.77 -11.10
CA MET A 38 6.00 11.84 -10.07
C MET A 38 6.65 12.33 -8.78
N GLN A 39 5.82 12.79 -7.86
CA GLN A 39 6.30 13.26 -6.57
C GLN A 39 6.73 12.05 -5.78
N GLU A 40 8.04 11.88 -5.64
CA GLU A 40 8.64 10.77 -4.92
C GLU A 40 8.90 11.14 -3.46
N PHE A 41 8.70 10.16 -2.57
CA PHE A 41 9.10 10.30 -1.18
C PHE A 41 10.56 9.86 -1.03
N ILE A 42 11.45 10.83 -0.87
CA ILE A 42 12.87 10.56 -0.60
C ILE A 42 13.04 10.46 0.92
N PRO A 43 13.47 9.31 1.46
CA PRO A 43 13.66 9.16 2.89
C PRO A 43 14.85 10.01 3.35
N THR A 44 14.74 10.59 4.54
CA THR A 44 15.87 11.27 5.17
C THR A 44 16.89 10.24 5.66
N THR A 45 18.15 10.63 5.77
CA THR A 45 19.19 9.82 6.41
C THR A 45 18.75 9.29 7.77
N LEU A 46 18.11 10.14 8.58
CA LEU A 46 17.60 9.76 9.88
C LEU A 46 16.50 8.70 9.78
N GLY A 47 15.60 8.84 8.81
CA GLY A 47 14.55 7.86 8.52
C GLY A 47 15.12 6.50 8.14
N VAL A 48 16.14 6.47 7.28
CA VAL A 48 16.85 5.22 6.92
C VAL A 48 17.53 4.62 8.15
N ALA A 49 18.22 5.42 8.95
CA ALA A 49 18.90 4.98 10.16
C ALA A 49 17.94 4.34 11.18
N LEU A 50 16.75 4.90 11.33
CA LEU A 50 15.69 4.38 12.19
C LEU A 50 15.23 3.00 11.73
N VAL A 51 14.87 2.87 10.45
CA VAL A 51 14.36 1.62 9.89
C VAL A 51 15.41 0.50 10.01
N GLU A 52 16.63 0.77 9.55
CA GLU A 52 17.76 -0.17 9.63
C GLU A 52 18.11 -0.54 11.08
N GLY A 53 18.07 0.45 11.98
CA GLY A 53 18.29 0.22 13.42
C GLY A 53 17.24 -0.69 14.04
N TYR A 54 15.96 -0.48 13.73
CA TYR A 54 14.89 -1.34 14.22
C TYR A 54 14.89 -2.74 13.58
N ASP A 55 15.28 -2.86 12.32
CA ASP A 55 15.45 -4.17 11.66
C ASP A 55 16.62 -4.97 12.24
N ALA A 56 17.75 -4.31 12.52
CA ALA A 56 18.92 -4.93 13.12
C ALA A 56 18.66 -5.48 14.54
N LEU A 57 17.64 -4.98 15.25
CA LEU A 57 17.23 -5.54 16.54
C LEU A 57 16.67 -6.97 16.42
N GLY A 58 16.22 -7.37 15.22
CA GLY A 58 15.82 -8.74 14.89
C GLY A 58 14.58 -9.22 15.65
N PHE A 59 13.59 -8.35 15.84
CA PHE A 59 12.36 -8.70 16.54
C PHE A 59 11.40 -9.50 15.65
N GLU A 60 10.73 -10.46 16.28
CA GLU A 60 9.46 -11.03 15.81
C GLU A 60 8.39 -10.66 16.85
N PRO A 61 7.39 -9.83 16.51
CA PRO A 61 7.19 -9.11 15.25
C PRO A 61 8.17 -7.93 15.03
N SER A 62 8.61 -7.71 13.79
CA SER A 62 9.51 -6.60 13.45
C SER A 62 8.84 -5.24 13.67
N LEU A 63 9.57 -4.31 14.29
CA LEU A 63 9.12 -2.94 14.54
C LEU A 63 9.10 -2.03 13.30
N SER A 64 9.86 -2.37 12.26
CA SER A 64 9.89 -1.62 11.00
C SER A 64 8.73 -1.99 10.07
N LYS A 65 8.16 -3.19 10.26
CA LYS A 65 7.12 -3.77 9.42
C LYS A 65 5.74 -3.62 10.07
N PRO A 66 4.66 -3.54 9.29
CA PRO A 66 3.33 -3.19 9.81
C PRO A 66 2.60 -4.33 10.54
N PHE A 67 3.31 -5.19 11.28
CA PHE A 67 2.71 -6.34 11.95
C PHE A 67 1.81 -5.94 13.12
N LEU A 68 2.38 -5.29 14.14
CA LEU A 68 1.64 -4.84 15.32
C LEU A 68 0.52 -3.87 14.95
N ARG A 69 0.79 -2.97 13.99
CA ARG A 69 -0.18 -2.01 13.50
C ARG A 69 -1.39 -2.70 12.86
N LYS A 70 -1.13 -3.66 11.96
CA LYS A 70 -2.18 -4.46 11.31
C LYS A 70 -3.00 -5.25 12.31
N GLU A 71 -2.36 -5.85 13.32
CA GLU A 71 -3.04 -6.65 14.34
C GLU A 71 -3.97 -5.78 15.20
N MET A 72 -3.49 -4.65 15.69
CA MET A 72 -4.29 -3.69 16.45
C MET A 72 -5.49 -3.19 15.62
N GLU A 73 -5.29 -2.80 14.36
CA GLU A 73 -6.38 -2.37 13.47
C GLU A 73 -7.41 -3.48 13.23
N ARG A 74 -6.96 -4.75 13.13
CA ARG A 74 -7.85 -5.91 13.03
C ARG A 74 -8.67 -6.10 14.30
N ALA A 75 -8.05 -5.96 15.48
CA ALA A 75 -8.74 -6.04 16.76
C ALA A 75 -9.76 -4.90 16.92
N MET A 76 -9.44 -3.69 16.45
CA MET A 76 -10.40 -2.58 16.44
C MET A 76 -11.61 -2.88 15.54
N LYS A 77 -11.42 -3.52 14.37
CA LYS A 77 -12.54 -3.99 13.54
C LYS A 77 -13.39 -5.05 14.26
N ALA A 78 -12.78 -5.91 15.07
CA ALA A 78 -13.49 -6.91 15.87
C ALA A 78 -14.40 -6.27 16.94
N ILE A 79 -14.00 -5.12 17.49
CA ILE A 79 -14.87 -4.29 18.37
C ILE A 79 -16.07 -3.78 17.58
N CYS A 80 -15.87 -3.24 16.38
CA CYS A 80 -16.97 -2.76 15.54
C CYS A 80 -17.96 -3.89 15.19
N ALA A 81 -17.47 -5.12 15.04
CA ALA A 81 -18.29 -6.30 14.83
C ALA A 81 -18.95 -6.87 16.10
N GLY A 82 -18.67 -6.31 17.28
CA GLY A 82 -19.19 -6.79 18.56
C GLY A 82 -18.58 -8.10 19.07
N SER A 83 -17.50 -8.56 18.44
CA SER A 83 -16.85 -9.86 18.76
C SER A 83 -15.79 -9.79 19.87
N THR A 84 -15.33 -8.59 20.22
CA THR A 84 -14.37 -8.36 21.32
C THR A 84 -14.65 -7.00 21.97
N THR A 85 -14.21 -6.82 23.23
CA THR A 85 -14.43 -5.56 23.95
C THR A 85 -13.25 -4.59 23.83
N ARG A 86 -13.53 -3.29 23.96
CA ARG A 86 -12.48 -2.25 24.03
C ARG A 86 -11.43 -2.56 25.09
N ARG A 87 -11.85 -3.08 26.24
CA ARG A 87 -10.97 -3.38 27.38
C ARG A 87 -9.97 -4.48 27.01
N GLU A 88 -10.42 -5.54 26.36
CA GLU A 88 -9.55 -6.63 25.88
C GLU A 88 -8.50 -6.12 24.90
N VAL A 89 -8.92 -5.36 23.87
CA VAL A 89 -7.99 -4.85 22.84
C VAL A 89 -6.92 -3.94 23.44
N VAL A 90 -7.31 -3.04 24.35
CA VAL A 90 -6.36 -2.13 25.01
C VAL A 90 -5.37 -2.92 25.86
N GLN A 91 -5.84 -3.89 26.65
CA GLN A 91 -4.97 -4.69 27.49
C GLN A 91 -3.98 -5.52 26.65
N GLN A 92 -4.46 -6.16 25.59
CA GLN A 92 -3.61 -6.91 24.65
C GLN A 92 -2.56 -6.00 24.00
N SER A 93 -2.97 -4.82 23.51
CA SER A 93 -2.07 -3.88 22.87
C SER A 93 -0.97 -3.43 23.84
N LEU A 94 -1.32 -3.08 25.08
CA LEU A 94 -0.35 -2.67 26.09
C LEU A 94 0.67 -3.76 26.40
N GLU A 95 0.22 -5.01 26.51
CA GLU A 95 1.12 -6.15 26.73
C GLU A 95 2.12 -6.31 25.58
N GLN A 96 1.63 -6.27 24.34
CA GLN A 96 2.47 -6.36 23.14
C GLN A 96 3.50 -5.23 23.07
N TYR A 97 3.08 -3.97 23.30
CA TYR A 97 4.01 -2.84 23.26
C TYR A 97 5.02 -2.87 24.42
N ARG A 98 4.63 -3.35 25.61
CA ARG A 98 5.55 -3.50 26.75
C ARG A 98 6.67 -4.48 26.47
N GLU A 99 6.33 -5.64 25.92
CA GLU A 99 7.31 -6.65 25.55
C GLU A 99 8.33 -6.10 24.56
N VAL A 100 7.84 -5.42 23.53
CA VAL A 100 8.67 -4.81 22.50
C VAL A 100 9.56 -3.70 23.07
N PHE A 101 9.02 -2.88 23.96
CA PHE A 101 9.79 -1.82 24.64
C PHE A 101 10.91 -2.40 25.51
N ALA A 102 10.63 -3.43 26.31
CA ALA A 102 11.62 -4.08 27.16
C ALA A 102 12.77 -4.67 26.31
N ARG A 103 12.44 -5.40 25.24
CA ARG A 103 13.42 -5.98 24.31
C ARG A 103 14.26 -4.91 23.60
N THR A 104 13.65 -3.79 23.20
CA THR A 104 14.33 -2.65 22.58
C THR A 104 15.31 -2.00 23.53
N THR A 105 14.90 -1.79 24.79
CA THR A 105 15.74 -1.14 25.80
C THR A 105 17.00 -1.96 26.08
N VAL A 106 16.88 -3.29 26.18
CA VAL A 106 18.04 -4.19 26.37
C VAL A 106 19.06 -4.08 25.24
N ARG A 107 18.61 -3.82 24.01
CA ARG A 107 19.44 -3.78 22.80
C ARG A 107 19.65 -2.37 22.24
N ILE A 108 19.45 -1.33 23.07
CA ILE A 108 19.49 0.07 22.62
C ILE A 108 20.84 0.45 21.96
N GLU A 109 21.92 -0.21 22.32
CA GLU A 109 23.24 0.00 21.70
C GLU A 109 23.27 -0.36 20.21
N VAL A 110 22.49 -1.34 19.77
CA VAL A 110 22.34 -1.69 18.34
C VAL A 110 21.71 -0.52 17.59
N LEU A 111 20.67 0.08 18.16
CA LEU A 111 20.00 1.25 17.58
C LEU A 111 20.96 2.45 17.52
N LYS A 112 21.73 2.70 18.58
CA LYS A 112 22.77 3.75 18.59
C LYS A 112 23.85 3.51 17.52
N ALA A 113 24.26 2.25 17.29
CA ALA A 113 25.24 1.93 16.27
C ALA A 113 24.73 2.29 14.87
N SER A 114 23.48 1.97 14.54
CA SER A 114 22.85 2.37 13.27
C SER A 114 22.79 3.89 13.13
N PHE A 115 22.38 4.62 14.18
CA PHE A 115 22.39 6.08 14.14
C PHE A 115 23.77 6.67 13.91
N ARG A 116 24.80 6.17 14.60
CA ARG A 116 26.18 6.64 14.39
C ARG A 116 26.63 6.40 12.94
N LYS A 117 26.34 5.23 12.38
CA LYS A 117 26.68 4.88 10.99
C LYS A 117 26.08 5.86 9.99
N TYR A 118 24.79 6.15 10.10
CA TYR A 118 24.08 6.94 9.09
C TYR A 118 24.13 8.45 9.36
N VAL A 119 24.03 8.89 10.62
CA VAL A 119 23.92 10.32 10.98
C VAL A 119 25.29 10.97 11.20
N LEU A 120 26.26 10.26 11.79
CA LEU A 120 27.61 10.81 12.06
C LEU A 120 28.66 10.36 11.03
N GLY A 121 28.42 9.23 10.36
CA GLY A 121 29.25 8.72 9.27
C GLY A 121 29.03 9.40 7.91
N GLN A 122 28.13 10.40 7.82
CA GLN A 122 27.90 11.20 6.60
C GLN A 122 28.83 12.41 6.45
N ASN A 123 29.97 12.42 7.15
CA ASN A 123 31.08 13.36 6.92
C ASN A 123 32.14 12.75 5.99
N GLY A 124 31.72 12.30 4.79
CA GLY A 124 32.59 11.91 3.70
C GLY A 124 32.37 12.82 2.51
#